data_AF-A0A534IT27-F1
#
_entry.id   AF-A0A534IT27-F1
#
_cell.length_a   1.000
_cell.length_b   1.000
_cell.length_c   1.000
_cell.angle_alpha   90.00
_cell.angle_beta   90.00
_cell.angle_gamma   90.00
#
_symmetry.space_group_name_H-M   'P 1'
#
loop_
_entity.id
_entity.type
_entity.pdbx_description
1 polymer ?
#
loop_
_entity_poly.entity_id
_entity_poly.type
_entity_poly.pdbx_seq_one_letter_code
_entity_poly.pdbx_strand_id
1 'polypeptide(L)'
;MPLRFWKKDKPEKGKEEKADEKEAKEKTQAKPVREEKGKAAEPEAKKAEAKKPETKAPPRPPQPGEVEAAVNEAHAAIVETGLTVTPTRNVFAKRVAAYPGGEAAFVADFRSEPHRAVTRVLADWLGFRVPEIFEPDKLLGDVNLRLSSFKLSVALKDLTWLDKELNLRKAKLVMGDQEKVVRFKDARDLLKSVNEMLAPKKLAFLELETWADDFGFLLVREPRWDKIAASRFVIVKADQTANGGECGECGAPVGKYWSDCLKCGAVFG
;
A
#
# COMPACT_ATOMS: atom_id res chain seq x y z
N MET A 1 -52.32 10.18 -24.18
CA MET A 1 -52.11 11.53 -24.77
C MET A 1 -50.73 12.04 -24.34
N PRO A 2 -50.05 12.88 -25.14
CA PRO A 2 -48.69 13.34 -24.85
C PRO A 2 -48.66 14.74 -24.20
N LEU A 3 -47.61 15.02 -23.42
CA LEU A 3 -47.14 16.38 -23.18
C LEU A 3 -45.61 16.43 -23.28
N ARG A 4 -45.13 17.02 -24.39
CA ARG A 4 -43.75 17.51 -24.54
C ARG A 4 -43.69 18.90 -23.91
N PHE A 5 -42.62 19.29 -23.22
CA PHE A 5 -42.11 20.70 -23.19
C PHE A 5 -40.80 20.80 -22.40
N TRP A 6 -39.65 20.68 -23.09
CA TRP A 6 -38.75 21.82 -23.34
C TRP A 6 -37.53 21.37 -24.18
N LYS A 7 -37.30 22.09 -25.29
CA LYS A 7 -36.06 22.06 -26.08
C LYS A 7 -35.79 23.52 -26.46
N LYS A 8 -34.62 24.05 -26.12
CA LYS A 8 -33.98 25.28 -26.63
C LYS A 8 -32.79 25.63 -25.73
N ASP A 9 -31.66 26.16 -26.22
CA ASP A 9 -30.95 25.91 -27.48
C ASP A 9 -29.49 26.41 -27.29
N LYS A 10 -28.56 25.97 -28.15
CA LYS A 10 -27.23 26.60 -28.26
C LYS A 10 -27.34 27.96 -28.96
N PRO A 11 -26.28 28.79 -28.85
CA PRO A 11 -25.73 29.40 -30.05
C PRO A 11 -24.21 29.11 -30.24
N GLU A 12 -23.76 29.22 -31.49
CA GLU A 12 -22.36 29.07 -31.92
C GLU A 12 -21.73 30.43 -32.33
N LYS A 13 -20.39 30.49 -32.22
CA LYS A 13 -19.38 31.12 -33.11
C LYS A 13 -19.52 32.57 -33.65
N GLY A 14 -18.34 33.22 -33.66
CA GLY A 14 -17.97 34.38 -34.50
C GLY A 14 -17.47 35.55 -33.64
N LYS A 15 -16.46 36.36 -34.03
CA LYS A 15 -15.63 36.39 -35.26
C LYS A 15 -14.49 37.42 -35.03
N GLU A 16 -13.27 37.22 -35.59
CA GLU A 16 -12.24 38.27 -35.91
C GLU A 16 -11.70 39.16 -34.74
N GLU A 17 -10.56 39.87 -34.78
CA GLU A 17 -9.36 39.90 -35.64
C GLU A 17 -8.13 40.46 -34.86
N LYS A 18 -6.91 40.20 -35.37
CA LYS A 18 -5.66 40.99 -35.32
C LYS A 18 -5.20 41.79 -34.07
N ALA A 19 -3.98 41.44 -33.65
CA ALA A 19 -2.78 42.29 -33.49
C ALA A 19 -2.80 43.59 -32.65
N ASP A 20 -1.84 43.68 -31.72
CA ASP A 20 -0.87 44.79 -31.73
C ASP A 20 0.49 44.36 -31.13
N GLU A 21 1.59 44.88 -31.69
CA GLU A 21 2.98 44.66 -31.24
C GLU A 21 3.51 45.92 -30.54
N LYS A 22 4.40 45.74 -29.54
CA LYS A 22 5.55 46.62 -29.21
C LYS A 22 6.36 45.99 -28.07
N GLU A 23 7.56 45.45 -28.30
CA GLU A 23 8.86 46.10 -28.60
C GLU A 23 9.49 46.93 -27.46
N ALA A 24 10.50 46.33 -26.82
CA ALA A 24 11.87 46.86 -26.58
C ALA A 24 12.71 45.70 -25.97
N LYS A 25 13.80 45.15 -26.54
CA LYS A 25 15.13 45.70 -26.94
C LYS A 25 15.88 46.35 -25.75
N GLU A 26 17.17 46.10 -25.46
CA GLU A 26 18.25 45.28 -26.06
C GLU A 26 19.26 44.84 -24.97
N LYS A 27 20.00 43.71 -25.09
CA LYS A 27 21.46 43.54 -25.40
C LYS A 27 22.42 44.59 -24.73
N THR A 28 23.70 44.32 -24.39
CA THR A 28 24.71 43.38 -24.94
C THR A 28 25.86 43.06 -23.94
N GLN A 29 26.63 42.02 -24.26
CA GLN A 29 27.92 41.52 -23.74
C GLN A 29 28.95 42.55 -23.22
N ALA A 30 29.83 42.16 -22.27
CA ALA A 30 31.26 41.82 -22.53
C ALA A 30 32.16 41.71 -21.27
N LYS A 31 33.15 40.80 -21.35
CA LYS A 31 34.38 40.61 -20.50
C LYS A 31 35.59 41.24 -21.27
N PRO A 32 36.92 41.14 -20.93
CA PRO A 32 37.66 40.42 -19.84
C PRO A 32 38.95 41.15 -19.28
N VAL A 33 39.85 40.39 -18.58
CA VAL A 33 41.32 40.56 -18.30
C VAL A 33 41.72 41.70 -17.31
N ARG A 34 42.73 41.58 -16.39
CA ARG A 34 44.01 40.84 -16.44
C ARG A 34 44.61 40.36 -15.09
N GLU A 35 45.56 39.43 -15.24
CA GLU A 35 46.54 38.76 -14.34
C GLU A 35 47.41 39.73 -13.48
N GLU A 36 48.29 39.35 -12.55
CA GLU A 36 48.94 38.08 -12.12
C GLU A 36 48.97 37.99 -10.56
N LYS A 37 49.62 37.08 -9.80
CA LYS A 37 50.49 35.87 -9.96
C LYS A 37 50.53 35.11 -8.60
N GLY A 38 51.04 33.86 -8.53
CA GLY A 38 51.77 33.41 -7.32
C GLY A 38 51.51 32.02 -6.69
N LYS A 39 52.31 31.02 -7.12
CA LYS A 39 52.73 29.78 -6.42
C LYS A 39 51.71 28.66 -6.13
N ALA A 40 52.23 27.44 -6.29
CA ALA A 40 51.55 26.17 -6.09
C ALA A 40 51.67 25.64 -4.65
N ALA A 41 50.67 24.86 -4.23
CA ALA A 41 50.75 23.83 -3.20
C ALA A 41 49.76 22.71 -3.59
N GLU A 42 50.06 21.47 -3.19
CA GLU A 42 49.30 20.28 -3.60
C GLU A 42 47.86 20.26 -3.06
N PRO A 43 46.90 19.65 -3.77
CA PRO A 43 45.62 19.31 -3.18
C PRO A 43 45.82 18.09 -2.28
N GLU A 44 45.91 18.31 -0.96
CA GLU A 44 45.78 17.21 0.00
C GLU A 44 44.46 16.48 -0.24
N ALA A 45 44.57 15.22 -0.67
CA ALA A 45 43.43 14.36 -0.85
C ALA A 45 42.76 14.14 0.52
N LYS A 46 41.64 14.85 0.75
CA LYS A 46 40.70 14.49 1.80
C LYS A 46 40.20 13.08 1.53
N LYS A 47 40.88 12.12 2.15
CA LYS A 47 40.51 10.72 2.23
C LYS A 47 39.05 10.69 2.66
N ALA A 48 38.16 10.25 1.76
CA ALA A 48 36.80 9.94 2.14
C ALA A 48 36.90 8.78 3.14
N GLU A 49 36.65 9.06 4.42
CA GLU A 49 36.41 8.00 5.39
C GLU A 49 35.15 7.27 4.93
N ALA A 50 35.36 6.11 4.31
CA ALA A 50 34.30 5.16 4.07
C ALA A 50 33.65 4.86 5.43
N LYS A 51 32.42 5.33 5.64
CA LYS A 51 31.59 4.91 6.76
C LYS A 51 31.56 3.39 6.75
N LYS A 52 32.25 2.76 7.71
CA LYS A 52 32.07 1.34 7.98
C LYS A 52 30.57 1.10 8.17
N PRO A 53 30.00 0.01 7.65
CA PRO A 53 28.64 -0.36 7.99
C PRO A 53 28.57 -0.49 9.52
N GLU A 54 27.74 0.32 10.16
CA GLU A 54 27.47 0.18 11.58
C GLU A 54 26.88 -1.21 11.82
N THR A 55 27.70 -2.09 12.38
CA THR A 55 27.25 -3.40 12.80
C THR A 55 26.30 -3.17 13.96
N LYS A 56 24.99 -3.18 13.70
CA LYS A 56 23.96 -3.10 14.73
C LYS A 56 24.33 -4.09 15.82
N ALA A 57 24.51 -3.60 17.05
CA ALA A 57 24.81 -4.47 18.19
C ALA A 57 23.74 -5.57 18.27
N PRO A 58 24.12 -6.83 18.56
CA PRO A 58 23.17 -7.93 18.60
C PRO A 58 22.02 -7.60 19.57
N PRO A 59 20.76 -7.84 19.18
CA PRO A 59 19.61 -7.42 19.98
C PRO A 59 19.67 -8.03 21.37
N ARG A 60 19.50 -7.20 22.41
CA ARG A 60 19.51 -7.66 23.80
C ARG A 60 18.44 -8.76 23.98
N PRO A 61 18.81 -9.93 24.54
CA PRO A 61 17.85 -11.00 24.77
C PRO A 61 16.67 -10.53 25.63
N PRO A 62 15.46 -11.08 25.42
CA PRO A 62 14.27 -10.70 26.19
C PRO A 62 14.45 -11.04 27.68
N GLN A 63 13.91 -10.18 28.53
CA GLN A 63 13.84 -10.42 29.98
C GLN A 63 12.71 -11.42 30.29
N PRO A 64 12.77 -12.13 31.44
CA PRO A 64 11.67 -12.99 31.88
C PRO A 64 10.33 -12.25 31.89
N GLY A 65 9.29 -12.84 31.29
CA GLY A 65 7.96 -12.24 31.15
C GLY A 65 7.80 -11.21 30.01
N GLU A 66 8.88 -10.75 29.37
CA GLU A 66 8.80 -9.69 28.35
C GLU A 66 8.14 -10.17 27.06
N VAL A 67 8.36 -11.42 26.66
CA VAL A 67 7.64 -12.06 25.53
C VAL A 67 6.13 -12.06 25.79
N GLU A 68 5.71 -12.45 27.00
CA GLU A 68 4.29 -12.49 27.37
C GLU A 68 3.67 -11.08 27.41
N ALA A 69 4.40 -10.08 27.92
CA ALA A 69 3.96 -8.69 27.89
C ALA A 69 3.74 -8.18 26.46
N ALA A 70 4.73 -8.39 25.56
CA ALA A 70 4.64 -8.00 24.15
C ALA A 70 3.51 -8.73 23.41
N VAL A 71 3.34 -10.04 23.66
CA VAL A 71 2.23 -10.85 23.12
C VAL A 71 0.88 -10.31 23.58
N ASN A 72 0.73 -9.95 24.85
CA ASN A 72 -0.51 -9.43 25.41
C ASN A 72 -0.84 -8.03 24.88
N GLU A 73 0.14 -7.13 24.81
CA GLU A 73 -0.02 -5.77 24.26
C GLU A 73 -0.40 -5.82 22.78
N ALA A 74 0.36 -6.58 21.98
CA ALA A 74 0.12 -6.73 20.55
C ALA A 74 -1.25 -7.37 20.27
N HIS A 75 -1.62 -8.43 21.01
CA HIS A 75 -2.90 -9.10 20.82
C HIS A 75 -4.09 -8.21 21.21
N ALA A 76 -4.02 -7.51 22.34
CA ALA A 76 -5.05 -6.57 22.76
C ALA A 76 -5.28 -5.48 21.69
N ALA A 77 -4.20 -4.90 21.16
CA ALA A 77 -4.29 -3.88 20.11
C ALA A 77 -4.99 -4.38 18.83
N ILE A 78 -4.72 -5.60 18.36
CA ILE A 78 -5.39 -6.16 17.17
C ILE A 78 -6.83 -6.65 17.43
N VAL A 79 -7.23 -6.80 18.70
CA VAL A 79 -8.62 -7.01 19.10
C VAL A 79 -9.39 -5.69 19.12
N GLU A 80 -8.77 -4.59 19.58
CA GLU A 80 -9.41 -3.26 19.57
C GLU A 80 -9.76 -2.79 18.16
N THR A 81 -8.86 -3.02 17.19
CA THR A 81 -9.09 -2.75 15.76
C THR A 81 -10.13 -3.67 15.11
N GLY A 82 -10.56 -4.74 15.78
CA GLY A 82 -11.52 -5.71 15.26
C GLY A 82 -10.94 -6.68 14.21
N LEU A 83 -9.61 -6.73 14.06
CA LEU A 83 -8.94 -7.64 13.13
C LEU A 83 -8.90 -9.09 13.69
N THR A 84 -9.08 -9.26 15.01
CA THR A 84 -9.31 -10.56 15.65
C THR A 84 -10.18 -10.42 16.91
N VAL A 85 -10.38 -11.51 17.65
CA VAL A 85 -11.23 -11.59 18.86
C VAL A 85 -10.45 -12.13 20.06
N THR A 86 -10.80 -11.71 21.29
CA THR A 86 -10.07 -12.05 22.52
C THR A 86 -9.69 -13.54 22.70
N PRO A 87 -10.55 -14.53 22.37
CA PRO A 87 -10.20 -15.96 22.49
C PRO A 87 -8.99 -16.42 21.65
N THR A 88 -8.54 -15.65 20.66
CA THR A 88 -7.42 -16.05 19.78
C THR A 88 -6.03 -15.81 20.38
N ARG A 89 -5.90 -15.25 21.59
CA ARG A 89 -4.60 -14.90 22.21
C ARG A 89 -3.59 -16.04 22.15
N ASN A 90 -4.00 -17.26 22.51
CA ASN A 90 -3.11 -18.43 22.52
C ASN A 90 -2.74 -18.93 21.11
N VAL A 91 -3.53 -18.59 20.09
CA VAL A 91 -3.15 -18.82 18.68
C VAL A 91 -2.14 -17.76 18.24
N PHE A 92 -2.37 -16.49 18.58
CA PHE A 92 -1.43 -15.40 18.30
C PHE A 92 -0.06 -15.65 18.96
N ALA A 93 -0.02 -16.07 20.23
CA ALA A 93 1.21 -16.47 20.91
C ALA A 93 1.99 -17.56 20.16
N LYS A 94 1.32 -18.60 19.64
CA LYS A 94 1.95 -19.64 18.81
C LYS A 94 2.49 -19.10 17.48
N ARG A 95 1.90 -18.03 16.94
CA ARG A 95 2.38 -17.36 15.71
C ARG A 95 3.59 -16.48 15.99
N VAL A 96 3.64 -15.85 17.17
CA VAL A 96 4.85 -15.17 17.69
C VAL A 96 5.99 -16.17 17.96
N ALA A 97 5.71 -17.36 18.50
CA ALA A 97 6.71 -18.40 18.64
C ALA A 97 7.27 -18.91 17.29
N ALA A 98 6.46 -18.87 16.24
CA ALA A 98 6.85 -19.18 14.87
C ALA A 98 7.42 -17.98 14.08
N TYR A 99 7.62 -16.82 14.74
CA TYR A 99 8.22 -15.65 14.10
C TYR A 99 9.65 -15.99 13.62
N PRO A 100 10.12 -15.47 12.47
CA PRO A 100 11.48 -15.73 12.00
C PRO A 100 12.54 -15.21 12.99
N GLY A 101 13.36 -16.13 13.52
CA GLY A 101 14.28 -15.86 14.64
C GLY A 101 13.68 -16.09 16.04
N GLY A 102 12.43 -16.57 16.12
CA GLY A 102 11.71 -16.92 17.35
C GLY A 102 11.20 -15.71 18.14
N GLU A 103 10.70 -15.99 19.34
CA GLU A 103 10.11 -15.00 20.24
C GLU A 103 11.07 -13.84 20.59
N ALA A 104 12.37 -14.14 20.69
CA ALA A 104 13.40 -13.12 20.95
C ALA A 104 13.55 -12.12 19.80
N ALA A 105 13.44 -12.58 18.55
CA ALA A 105 13.43 -11.70 17.38
C ALA A 105 12.14 -10.89 17.30
N PHE A 106 10.97 -11.51 17.58
CA PHE A 106 9.71 -10.77 17.69
C PHE A 106 9.78 -9.66 18.74
N VAL A 107 10.28 -9.93 19.95
CA VAL A 107 10.42 -8.89 20.99
C VAL A 107 11.41 -7.80 20.56
N ALA A 108 12.53 -8.14 19.92
CA ALA A 108 13.47 -7.16 19.41
C ALA A 108 12.82 -6.23 18.37
N ASP A 109 12.17 -6.80 17.36
CA ASP A 109 11.47 -6.05 16.30
C ASP A 109 10.27 -5.28 16.87
N PHE A 110 9.55 -5.82 17.86
CA PHE A 110 8.42 -5.15 18.50
C PHE A 110 8.85 -3.90 19.29
N ARG A 111 10.05 -3.91 19.91
CA ARG A 111 10.59 -2.72 20.59
C ARG A 111 10.96 -1.60 19.61
N SER A 112 11.43 -1.91 18.39
CA SER A 112 11.90 -0.91 17.42
C SER A 112 10.86 -0.52 16.36
N GLU A 113 10.15 -1.49 15.81
CA GLU A 113 9.20 -1.38 14.69
C GLU A 113 7.91 -2.17 15.01
N PRO A 114 7.15 -1.81 16.08
CA PRO A 114 6.00 -2.58 16.56
C PRO A 114 4.93 -2.82 15.49
N HIS A 115 4.71 -1.84 14.62
CA HIS A 115 3.80 -1.95 13.47
C HIS A 115 4.23 -3.06 12.51
N ARG A 116 5.53 -3.23 12.26
CA ARG A 116 6.07 -4.22 11.33
C ARG A 116 6.02 -5.62 11.91
N ALA A 117 6.46 -5.77 13.16
CA ALA A 117 6.43 -7.03 13.89
C ALA A 117 5.00 -7.61 13.95
N VAL A 118 4.01 -6.79 14.33
CA VAL A 118 2.63 -7.25 14.49
C VAL A 118 1.92 -7.43 13.14
N THR A 119 2.11 -6.55 12.16
CA THR A 119 1.53 -6.74 10.80
C THR A 119 2.03 -8.03 10.17
N ARG A 120 3.32 -8.38 10.34
CA ARG A 120 3.87 -9.65 9.85
C ARG A 120 3.20 -10.86 10.49
N VAL A 121 3.10 -10.89 11.82
CA VAL A 121 2.41 -11.98 12.56
C VAL A 121 0.96 -12.12 12.11
N LEU A 122 0.27 -11.00 11.85
CA LEU A 122 -1.11 -10.99 11.37
C LEU A 122 -1.23 -11.55 9.94
N ALA A 123 -0.35 -11.13 9.03
CA ALA A 123 -0.30 -11.61 7.65
C ALA A 123 0.00 -13.11 7.57
N ASP A 124 0.99 -13.60 8.33
CA ASP A 124 1.42 -14.99 8.36
C ASP A 124 0.43 -15.92 9.10
N TRP A 125 -0.56 -15.34 9.81
CA TRP A 125 -1.58 -16.08 10.55
C TRP A 125 -2.96 -16.10 9.88
N LEU A 126 -3.56 -14.93 9.65
CA LEU A 126 -4.92 -14.79 9.13
C LEU A 126 -4.95 -14.35 7.67
N GLY A 127 -3.88 -13.72 7.20
CA GLY A 127 -3.75 -13.26 5.83
C GLY A 127 -3.37 -14.36 4.84
N PHE A 128 -3.04 -13.93 3.64
CA PHE A 128 -2.32 -14.68 2.61
C PHE A 128 -1.49 -13.67 1.80
N ARG A 129 -0.49 -14.15 1.06
CA ARG A 129 0.35 -13.29 0.21
C ARG A 129 0.21 -13.64 -1.25
N VAL A 130 0.34 -12.63 -2.09
CA VAL A 130 0.21 -12.71 -3.54
C VAL A 130 1.46 -12.08 -4.15
N PRO A 131 2.25 -12.80 -4.94
CA PRO A 131 3.37 -12.20 -5.66
C PRO A 131 2.87 -11.13 -6.64
N GLU A 132 3.73 -10.15 -6.98
CA GLU A 132 3.44 -9.14 -7.99
C GLU A 132 2.95 -9.76 -9.31
N ILE A 133 3.68 -10.78 -9.78
CA ILE A 133 3.32 -11.61 -10.93
C ILE A 133 2.48 -12.79 -10.44
N PHE A 134 1.16 -12.70 -10.64
CA PHE A 134 0.19 -13.69 -10.15
C PHE A 134 -0.68 -14.34 -11.24
N GLU A 135 -1.14 -15.55 -10.95
CA GLU A 135 -2.20 -16.25 -11.65
C GLU A 135 -3.56 -15.97 -10.96
N PRO A 136 -4.59 -15.49 -11.67
CA PRO A 136 -5.86 -15.13 -11.06
C PRO A 136 -6.59 -16.30 -10.38
N ASP A 137 -6.46 -17.51 -10.91
CA ASP A 137 -7.14 -18.68 -10.35
C ASP A 137 -6.50 -19.15 -9.02
N LYS A 138 -5.18 -18.99 -8.86
CA LYS A 138 -4.49 -19.23 -7.58
C LYS A 138 -4.95 -18.23 -6.52
N LEU A 139 -4.98 -16.94 -6.90
CA LEU A 139 -5.46 -15.86 -6.04
C LEU A 139 -6.92 -16.07 -5.62
N LEU A 140 -7.81 -16.46 -6.54
CA LEU A 140 -9.18 -16.79 -6.19
C LEU A 140 -9.29 -18.07 -5.35
N GLY A 141 -8.36 -19.02 -5.48
CA GLY A 141 -8.22 -20.16 -4.57
C GLY A 141 -8.05 -19.72 -3.10
N ASP A 142 -7.09 -18.84 -2.84
CA ASP A 142 -6.82 -18.31 -1.48
C ASP A 142 -7.99 -17.45 -0.96
N VAL A 143 -8.53 -16.58 -1.81
CA VAL A 143 -9.73 -15.77 -1.51
C VAL A 143 -10.92 -16.67 -1.14
N ASN A 144 -11.19 -17.72 -1.91
CA ASN A 144 -12.29 -18.64 -1.67
C ASN A 144 -12.08 -19.49 -0.42
N LEU A 145 -10.84 -19.87 -0.10
CA LEU A 145 -10.51 -20.54 1.15
C LEU A 145 -10.91 -19.67 2.36
N ARG A 146 -10.70 -18.35 2.32
CA ARG A 146 -11.16 -17.42 3.36
C ARG A 146 -12.67 -17.18 3.33
N LEU A 147 -13.26 -16.99 2.15
CA LEU A 147 -14.70 -16.76 1.97
C LEU A 147 -15.58 -17.98 2.32
N SER A 148 -15.02 -19.18 2.29
CA SER A 148 -15.71 -20.44 2.64
C SER A 148 -16.38 -20.40 4.03
N SER A 149 -15.76 -19.72 5.00
CA SER A 149 -16.27 -19.55 6.37
C SER A 149 -17.56 -18.71 6.42
N PHE A 150 -17.85 -17.96 5.36
CA PHE A 150 -19.07 -17.17 5.17
C PHE A 150 -20.04 -17.83 4.16
N LYS A 151 -19.75 -19.05 3.70
CA LYS A 151 -20.47 -19.76 2.62
C LYS A 151 -20.48 -18.98 1.30
N LEU A 152 -19.39 -18.26 1.02
CA LEU A 152 -19.22 -17.46 -0.20
C LEU A 152 -18.12 -18.06 -1.07
N SER A 153 -18.24 -17.86 -2.38
CA SER A 153 -17.23 -18.21 -3.37
C SER A 153 -17.34 -17.25 -4.56
N VAL A 154 -16.20 -16.86 -5.11
CA VAL A 154 -16.06 -16.01 -6.30
C VAL A 154 -15.38 -16.85 -7.40
N ALA A 155 -15.98 -16.88 -8.58
CA ALA A 155 -15.41 -17.50 -9.77
C ALA A 155 -15.00 -16.46 -10.81
N LEU A 156 -13.91 -16.73 -11.53
CA LEU A 156 -13.51 -16.00 -12.72
C LEU A 156 -14.04 -16.71 -13.96
N LYS A 157 -14.59 -15.97 -14.91
CA LYS A 157 -14.98 -16.44 -16.24
C LYS A 157 -14.46 -15.49 -17.30
N ASP A 158 -14.39 -15.97 -18.54
CA ASP A 158 -14.12 -15.15 -19.73
C ASP A 158 -12.81 -14.33 -19.63
N LEU A 159 -11.79 -14.89 -18.96
CA LEU A 159 -10.49 -14.24 -18.77
C LEU A 159 -9.80 -14.04 -20.13
N THR A 160 -9.57 -12.78 -20.47
CA THR A 160 -9.00 -12.32 -21.74
C THR A 160 -7.96 -11.24 -21.48
N TRP A 161 -6.96 -11.17 -22.34
CA TRP A 161 -6.01 -10.06 -22.35
C TRP A 161 -6.62 -8.88 -23.11
N LEU A 162 -6.59 -7.68 -22.53
CA LEU A 162 -6.86 -6.44 -23.24
C LEU A 162 -5.56 -5.86 -23.78
N ASP A 163 -4.52 -5.86 -22.95
CA ASP A 163 -3.18 -5.42 -23.28
C ASP A 163 -2.19 -6.32 -22.52
N LYS A 164 -1.21 -6.90 -23.23
CA LYS A 164 -0.20 -7.77 -22.61
C LYS A 164 0.99 -6.99 -22.05
N GLU A 165 1.30 -5.84 -22.63
CA GLU A 165 2.44 -5.00 -22.24
C GLU A 165 2.12 -4.27 -20.93
N LEU A 166 0.88 -3.81 -20.77
CA LEU A 166 0.37 -3.20 -19.53
C LEU A 166 -0.17 -4.20 -18.49
N ASN A 167 0.05 -5.51 -18.73
CA ASN A 167 -0.52 -6.62 -17.96
C ASN A 167 -2.06 -6.58 -17.77
N LEU A 168 -2.78 -5.82 -18.61
CA LEU A 168 -4.18 -5.48 -18.42
C LEU A 168 -5.10 -6.61 -18.92
N ARG A 169 -5.81 -7.20 -17.97
CA ARG A 169 -6.74 -8.33 -18.19
C ARG A 169 -8.18 -7.85 -18.06
N LYS A 170 -9.10 -8.55 -18.74
CA LYS A 170 -10.55 -8.42 -18.57
C LYS A 170 -11.13 -9.79 -18.25
N ALA A 171 -12.07 -9.83 -17.32
CA ALA A 171 -12.77 -11.04 -16.96
C ALA A 171 -14.18 -10.73 -16.44
N LYS A 172 -14.92 -11.77 -16.08
CA LYS A 172 -16.21 -11.72 -15.42
C LYS A 172 -16.11 -12.41 -14.07
N LEU A 173 -16.23 -11.65 -12.98
CA LEU A 173 -16.41 -12.19 -11.63
C LEU A 173 -17.86 -12.63 -11.44
N VAL A 174 -18.05 -13.78 -10.78
CA VAL A 174 -19.37 -14.33 -10.43
C VAL A 174 -19.37 -14.75 -8.97
N MET A 175 -20.35 -14.29 -8.18
CA MET A 175 -20.56 -14.70 -6.78
C MET A 175 -22.06 -14.87 -6.51
N GLY A 176 -22.53 -16.11 -6.49
CA GLY A 176 -23.97 -16.40 -6.50
C GLY A 176 -24.61 -15.77 -7.74
N ASP A 177 -25.72 -15.04 -7.54
CA ASP A 177 -26.44 -14.35 -8.61
C ASP A 177 -25.79 -13.01 -9.03
N GLN A 178 -24.72 -12.58 -8.36
CA GLN A 178 -24.00 -11.35 -8.70
C GLN A 178 -22.94 -11.62 -9.76
N GLU A 179 -23.03 -10.92 -10.90
CA GLU A 179 -22.02 -10.94 -11.96
C GLU A 179 -21.43 -9.54 -12.16
N LYS A 180 -20.11 -9.46 -12.37
CA LYS A 180 -19.41 -8.20 -12.63
C LYS A 180 -18.31 -8.37 -13.68
N VAL A 181 -18.37 -7.59 -14.76
CA VAL A 181 -17.24 -7.49 -15.70
C VAL A 181 -16.19 -6.57 -15.08
N VAL A 182 -14.94 -7.06 -15.01
CA VAL A 182 -13.81 -6.38 -14.38
C VAL A 182 -12.68 -6.18 -15.37
N ARG A 183 -11.84 -5.17 -15.10
CA ARG A 183 -10.55 -4.96 -15.75
C ARG A 183 -9.51 -4.79 -14.64
N PHE A 184 -8.36 -5.44 -14.75
CA PHE A 184 -7.36 -5.46 -13.70
C PHE A 184 -5.94 -5.62 -14.27
N LYS A 185 -4.99 -4.87 -13.71
CA LYS A 185 -3.54 -4.97 -14.01
C LYS A 185 -2.80 -5.89 -13.04
N ASP A 186 -3.26 -5.93 -11.78
CA ASP A 186 -2.57 -6.56 -10.65
C ASP A 186 -3.57 -7.25 -9.69
N ALA A 187 -3.07 -7.74 -8.54
CA ALA A 187 -3.89 -8.36 -7.52
C ALA A 187 -4.80 -7.35 -6.79
N ARG A 188 -4.37 -6.08 -6.63
CA ARG A 188 -5.16 -5.01 -5.96
C ARG A 188 -6.42 -4.70 -6.74
N ASP A 189 -6.31 -4.48 -8.05
CA ASP A 189 -7.45 -4.20 -8.93
C ASP A 189 -8.51 -5.32 -8.87
N LEU A 190 -8.05 -6.58 -8.86
CA LEU A 190 -8.92 -7.74 -8.77
C LEU A 190 -9.60 -7.84 -7.39
N LEU A 191 -8.84 -7.65 -6.30
CA LEU A 191 -9.38 -7.68 -4.94
C LEU A 191 -10.30 -6.49 -4.64
N LYS A 192 -10.04 -5.32 -5.21
CA LYS A 192 -10.95 -4.16 -5.17
C LYS A 192 -12.29 -4.52 -5.81
N SER A 193 -12.26 -5.16 -6.97
CA SER A 193 -13.46 -5.64 -7.65
C SER A 193 -14.23 -6.70 -6.84
N VAL A 194 -13.51 -7.61 -6.16
CA VAL A 194 -14.11 -8.59 -5.22
C VAL A 194 -14.74 -7.88 -4.00
N ASN A 195 -14.04 -6.91 -3.40
CA ASN A 195 -14.52 -6.13 -2.26
C ASN A 195 -15.82 -5.36 -2.59
N GLU A 196 -15.93 -4.80 -3.79
CA GLU A 196 -17.16 -4.14 -4.25
C GLU A 196 -18.36 -5.10 -4.34
N MET A 197 -18.13 -6.39 -4.64
CA MET A 197 -19.19 -7.41 -4.59
C MET A 197 -19.47 -7.90 -3.15
N LEU A 198 -18.48 -7.84 -2.26
CA LEU A 198 -18.60 -8.22 -0.84
C LEU A 198 -19.21 -7.11 0.05
N ALA A 199 -19.17 -5.85 -0.38
CA ALA A 199 -19.63 -4.70 0.40
C ALA A 199 -21.05 -4.86 1.01
N PRO A 200 -22.08 -5.39 0.31
CA PRO A 200 -23.41 -5.62 0.91
C PRO A 200 -23.41 -6.60 2.10
N LYS A 201 -22.39 -7.46 2.20
CA LYS A 201 -22.20 -8.47 3.26
C LYS A 201 -21.30 -7.94 4.39
N LYS A 202 -20.85 -6.68 4.30
CA LYS A 202 -19.88 -6.03 5.21
C LYS A 202 -18.58 -6.82 5.41
N LEU A 203 -18.13 -7.49 4.36
CA LEU A 203 -16.84 -8.18 4.30
C LEU A 203 -15.89 -7.39 3.41
N ALA A 204 -14.61 -7.33 3.78
CA ALA A 204 -13.56 -6.74 2.97
C ALA A 204 -12.24 -7.50 3.16
N PHE A 205 -11.54 -7.75 2.06
CA PHE A 205 -10.11 -8.02 2.08
C PHE A 205 -9.37 -6.70 2.26
N LEU A 206 -8.71 -6.54 3.40
CA LEU A 206 -7.82 -5.43 3.70
C LEU A 206 -6.42 -5.77 3.18
N GLU A 207 -5.80 -4.85 2.44
CA GLU A 207 -4.38 -4.98 2.11
C GLU A 207 -3.53 -4.60 3.33
N LEU A 208 -2.60 -5.46 3.71
CA LEU A 208 -1.61 -5.23 4.75
C LEU A 208 -0.31 -4.71 4.12
N GLU A 209 0.41 -3.84 4.83
CA GLU A 209 1.78 -3.52 4.45
C GLU A 209 2.68 -4.76 4.58
N THR A 210 3.53 -4.99 3.57
CA THR A 210 4.44 -6.14 3.47
C THR A 210 5.91 -5.73 3.49
N TRP A 211 6.21 -4.46 3.18
CA TRP A 211 7.57 -3.94 2.98
C TRP A 211 8.37 -4.74 1.92
N ALA A 212 7.67 -5.26 0.92
CA ALA A 212 8.18 -6.03 -0.21
C ALA A 212 7.26 -5.82 -1.44
N ASP A 213 7.64 -6.37 -2.59
CA ASP A 213 6.86 -6.29 -3.83
C ASP A 213 5.64 -7.24 -3.86
N ASP A 214 5.46 -8.05 -2.81
CA ASP A 214 4.27 -8.89 -2.63
C ASP A 214 3.10 -8.14 -1.97
N PHE A 215 1.87 -8.56 -2.26
CA PHE A 215 0.67 -8.04 -1.64
C PHE A 215 0.24 -8.96 -0.50
N GLY A 216 -0.02 -8.42 0.69
CA GLY A 216 -0.62 -9.16 1.80
C GLY A 216 -2.11 -8.82 1.92
N PHE A 217 -3.00 -9.81 2.01
CA PHE A 217 -4.44 -9.56 2.18
C PHE A 217 -5.03 -10.30 3.38
N LEU A 218 -5.97 -9.66 4.08
CA LEU A 218 -6.67 -10.19 5.25
C LEU A 218 -8.19 -10.00 5.10
N LEU A 219 -8.98 -11.08 5.18
CA LEU A 219 -10.43 -10.98 5.20
C LEU A 219 -10.93 -10.53 6.57
N VAL A 220 -11.65 -9.40 6.62
CA VAL A 220 -12.24 -8.82 7.83
C VAL A 220 -13.74 -8.64 7.66
N ARG A 221 -14.50 -8.89 8.73
CA ARG A 221 -15.92 -8.57 8.85
C ARG A 221 -16.09 -7.28 9.62
N GLU A 222 -16.89 -6.35 9.08
CA GLU A 222 -17.22 -5.06 9.71
C GLU A 222 -15.94 -4.31 10.17
N PRO A 223 -15.00 -3.99 9.24
CA PRO A 223 -13.73 -3.34 9.58
C PRO A 223 -13.95 -2.00 10.29
N ARG A 224 -13.32 -1.85 11.46
CA ARG A 224 -13.41 -0.65 12.30
C ARG A 224 -12.40 0.39 11.86
N TRP A 225 -12.68 1.05 10.74
CA TRP A 225 -11.73 1.95 10.07
C TRP A 225 -11.08 2.98 10.99
N ASP A 226 -11.87 3.66 11.83
CA ASP A 226 -11.44 4.63 12.83
C ASP A 226 -10.48 4.05 13.89
N LYS A 227 -10.62 2.76 14.25
CA LYS A 227 -9.67 2.05 15.13
C LYS A 227 -8.42 1.57 14.37
N ILE A 228 -8.57 1.10 13.15
CA ILE A 228 -7.46 0.65 12.30
C ILE A 228 -6.55 1.83 11.96
N ALA A 229 -7.12 2.98 11.55
CA ALA A 229 -6.40 4.21 11.19
C ALA A 229 -5.65 4.84 12.37
N ALA A 230 -6.13 4.63 13.61
CA ALA A 230 -5.47 5.08 14.83
C ALA A 230 -4.43 4.07 15.38
N SER A 231 -4.28 2.89 14.76
CA SER A 231 -3.39 1.84 15.27
C SER A 231 -1.92 2.15 15.04
N ARG A 232 -1.11 1.98 16.09
CA ARG A 232 0.37 1.97 15.98
C ARG A 232 0.98 0.60 15.68
N PHE A 233 0.13 -0.42 15.49
CA PHE A 233 0.55 -1.83 15.46
C PHE A 233 0.21 -2.56 14.15
N VAL A 234 -0.72 -2.04 13.34
CA VAL A 234 -1.03 -2.66 12.03
C VAL A 234 -1.16 -1.58 10.99
N ILE A 235 -0.44 -1.73 9.87
CA ILE A 235 -0.60 -0.85 8.70
C ILE A 235 -1.48 -1.55 7.68
N VAL A 236 -2.61 -0.91 7.37
CA VAL A 236 -3.56 -1.31 6.32
C VAL A 236 -3.52 -0.26 5.21
N LYS A 237 -3.39 -0.71 3.96
CA LYS A 237 -3.47 0.14 2.75
C LYS A 237 -4.93 0.23 2.30
N ALA A 238 -5.62 1.29 2.68
CA ALA A 238 -7.01 1.57 2.28
C ALA A 238 -7.32 3.06 2.45
N ASP A 239 -8.11 3.68 1.57
CA ASP A 239 -8.37 5.13 1.61
C ASP A 239 -8.85 5.64 3.00
N GLN A 240 -9.52 4.77 3.76
CA GLN A 240 -10.04 5.05 5.11
C GLN A 240 -8.96 5.10 6.22
N THR A 241 -7.75 4.63 5.96
CA THR A 241 -6.61 4.66 6.89
C THR A 241 -5.55 5.71 6.51
N ALA A 242 -5.83 6.56 5.51
CA ALA A 242 -4.90 7.54 4.98
C ALA A 242 -4.75 8.76 5.90
N ASN A 243 -3.65 8.79 6.65
CA ASN A 243 -3.35 9.85 7.60
C ASN A 243 -2.37 10.88 7.00
N GLY A 244 -2.78 12.15 6.95
CA GLY A 244 -1.89 13.30 6.71
C GLY A 244 -1.88 13.91 5.30
N GLY A 245 -2.68 13.40 4.37
CA GLY A 245 -2.60 13.81 2.96
C GLY A 245 -2.23 12.63 2.07
N GLU A 246 -2.12 12.89 0.77
CA GLU A 246 -2.74 12.01 -0.22
C GLU A 246 -1.85 10.85 -0.69
N CYS A 247 -2.47 9.69 -1.00
CA CYS A 247 -2.25 9.03 -2.29
C CYS A 247 -3.29 7.92 -2.56
N GLY A 248 -4.38 8.27 -3.26
CA GLY A 248 -5.26 7.29 -3.89
C GLY A 248 -4.73 6.84 -5.26
N GLU A 249 -3.61 6.10 -5.29
CA GLU A 249 -2.87 5.64 -6.50
C GLU A 249 -2.64 6.66 -7.65
N CYS A 250 -2.81 7.97 -7.41
CA CYS A 250 -2.60 9.04 -8.40
C CYS A 250 -1.48 10.03 -8.04
N GLY A 251 -0.88 9.89 -6.85
CA GLY A 251 0.53 10.22 -6.66
C GLY A 251 0.88 11.52 -5.94
N ALA A 252 0.69 11.49 -4.63
CA ALA A 252 1.12 12.54 -3.69
C ALA A 252 1.65 11.88 -2.40
N PRO A 253 2.01 12.65 -1.34
CA PRO A 253 2.67 12.10 -0.15
C PRO A 253 1.71 11.79 1.01
N VAL A 254 1.84 10.57 1.54
CA VAL A 254 1.27 10.15 2.84
C VAL A 254 2.41 9.96 3.85
N GLY A 255 2.11 10.14 5.14
CA GLY A 255 3.14 10.25 6.18
C GLY A 255 3.00 9.34 7.40
N LYS A 256 4.10 9.34 8.16
CA LYS A 256 4.47 8.66 9.42
C LYS A 256 4.07 7.19 9.66
N TYR A 257 2.87 6.70 9.35
CA TYR A 257 2.61 5.24 9.23
C TYR A 257 1.69 4.88 8.06
N TRP A 258 2.00 5.51 6.92
CA TRP A 258 1.74 5.07 5.55
C TRP A 258 2.99 5.47 4.76
N SER A 259 4.15 4.99 5.22
CA SER A 259 5.41 5.70 5.08
C SER A 259 6.22 5.24 3.86
N ASP A 260 6.49 6.09 2.86
CA ASP A 260 5.97 7.44 2.63
C ASP A 260 5.75 7.60 1.10
N CYS A 261 4.56 7.96 0.66
CA CYS A 261 4.20 7.76 -0.77
C CYS A 261 4.89 8.76 -1.73
N LEU A 262 5.39 8.26 -2.86
CA LEU A 262 5.89 9.05 -3.99
C LEU A 262 5.30 8.64 -5.37
N LYS A 263 4.20 7.87 -5.36
CA LYS A 263 3.49 7.16 -6.47
C LYS A 263 3.63 5.63 -6.40
N CYS A 264 2.60 4.99 -5.84
CA CYS A 264 2.18 3.60 -6.08
C CYS A 264 3.16 2.45 -5.79
N GLY A 265 4.34 2.71 -5.22
CA GLY A 265 5.25 1.66 -4.73
C GLY A 265 6.44 1.35 -5.63
N ALA A 266 6.95 2.32 -6.41
CA ALA A 266 8.24 2.16 -7.08
C ALA A 266 9.41 2.24 -6.07
N VAL A 267 9.73 1.11 -5.43
CA VAL A 267 11.07 0.82 -4.90
C VAL A 267 11.53 -0.51 -5.49
N PHE A 268 11.80 -0.51 -6.80
CA PHE A 268 12.65 -1.53 -7.40
C PHE A 268 14.02 -1.51 -6.70
N GLY A 269 14.47 -2.67 -6.21
CA GLY A 269 15.82 -2.92 -5.73
C GLY A 269 16.48 -4.04 -6.54
#